data_AF-A0A4Q3WDH5-F1
#
_entry.id   AF-A0A4Q3WDH5-F1
#
_cell.length_a   1.000
_cell.length_b   1.000
_cell.length_c   1.000
_cell.angle_alpha   90.00
_cell.angle_beta   90.00
_cell.angle_gamma   90.00
#
_symmetry.space_group_name_H-M   'P 1'
#
loop_
_entity.id
_entity.type
_entity.pdbx_description
1 polymer ?
#
loop_
_entity_poly.entity_id
_entity_poly.type
_entity_poly.pdbx_seq_one_letter_code
_entity_poly.pdbx_strand_id
1 'polypeptide(L)'
;MVDTHQRQSTILIDGYSYLEVFSGEQPCPREGTTIVTVTYGDRLGYLEQLVADALSFTEIDEVLIVSNAATAPVDELAERWPGRVRVIQLAENSGSANGYAVGIEAALANGAEYIWMMDDDNTPTPAAVELLHAELKRLEGVHGSAQVAVLA
;
A
#
# COMPACT_ATOMS: atom_id res chain seq x y z
N MET A 1 4.94 5.60 31.75
CA MET A 1 4.65 4.53 32.72
C MET A 1 3.42 3.82 32.20
N VAL A 2 3.61 2.78 31.38
CA VAL A 2 2.51 2.03 30.74
C VAL A 2 2.22 0.85 31.66
N ASP A 3 0.99 0.77 32.15
CA ASP A 3 0.52 -0.28 33.04
C ASP A 3 0.18 -1.53 32.21
N THR A 4 1.11 -2.48 32.15
CA THR A 4 0.91 -3.77 31.49
C THR A 4 0.31 -4.76 32.47
N HIS A 5 -1.00 -4.69 32.68
CA HIS A 5 -1.72 -5.78 33.32
C HIS A 5 -1.84 -6.96 32.35
N GLN A 6 -0.88 -7.90 32.42
CA GLN A 6 -0.99 -9.20 31.76
C GLN A 6 -2.18 -9.96 32.35
N ARG A 7 -3.20 -10.25 31.55
CA ARG A 7 -4.26 -11.19 31.93
C ARG A 7 -3.74 -12.62 31.71
N GLN A 8 -3.70 -13.39 32.78
CA GLN A 8 -3.37 -14.81 32.75
C GLN A 8 -4.66 -15.62 32.80
N SER A 9 -4.81 -16.59 31.90
CA SER A 9 -5.88 -17.59 31.92
C SER A 9 -5.27 -18.99 31.93
N THR A 10 -5.80 -19.86 32.81
CA THR A 10 -5.37 -21.26 32.93
C THR A 10 -6.30 -22.14 32.12
N ILE A 11 -5.74 -23.00 31.28
CA ILE A 11 -6.47 -24.04 30.57
C ILE A 11 -6.13 -25.41 31.16
N LEU A 12 -7.11 -26.31 31.20
CA LEU A 12 -6.95 -27.70 31.65
C LEU A 12 -6.99 -28.62 30.45
N ILE A 13 -5.89 -29.35 30.21
CA ILE A 13 -5.80 -30.38 29.17
C ILE A 13 -5.34 -31.68 29.84
N ASP A 14 -6.08 -32.77 29.64
CA ASP A 14 -5.80 -34.10 30.21
C ASP A 14 -5.58 -34.11 31.74
N GLY A 15 -6.24 -33.19 32.46
CA GLY A 15 -6.13 -33.07 33.92
C GLY A 15 -4.90 -32.31 34.41
N TYR A 16 -4.08 -31.75 33.51
CA TYR A 16 -2.93 -30.92 33.83
C TYR A 16 -3.23 -29.44 33.53
N SER A 17 -2.78 -28.56 34.42
CA SER A 17 -2.92 -27.11 34.27
C SER A 17 -1.75 -26.54 33.47
N TYR A 18 -2.06 -25.85 32.38
CA TYR A 18 -1.08 -25.14 31.56
C TYR A 18 -1.34 -23.63 31.64
N LEU A 19 -0.25 -22.86 31.70
CA LEU A 19 -0.29 -21.40 31.63
C LEU A 19 -0.16 -20.99 30.16
N GLU A 20 -1.20 -20.36 29.60
CA GLU A 20 -1.06 -19.65 28.33
C GLU A 20 -0.36 -18.33 28.61
N VAL A 21 0.91 -18.23 28.19
CA VAL A 21 1.60 -16.95 28.10
C VAL A 21 1.28 -16.37 26.74
N PHE A 22 0.22 -15.56 26.67
CA PHE A 22 0.03 -14.68 25.52
C PHE A 22 1.12 -13.61 25.58
N SER A 23 2.20 -13.78 24.81
CA SER A 23 3.02 -12.62 24.44
C SER A 23 2.12 -11.75 23.58
N GLY A 24 1.53 -10.73 24.20
CA GLY A 24 0.72 -9.72 23.53
C GLY A 24 1.57 -8.82 22.63
N GLU A 25 2.35 -9.42 21.73
CA GLU A 25 2.79 -8.73 20.54
C GLU A 25 1.52 -8.58 19.71
N GLN A 26 0.82 -7.47 19.94
CA GLN A 26 -0.10 -6.96 18.93
C GLN A 26 0.71 -6.99 17.63
N PRO A 27 0.24 -7.64 16.55
CA PRO A 27 0.93 -7.50 15.27
C PRO A 27 1.10 -6.00 15.06
N CYS A 28 2.35 -5.56 14.88
CA CYS A 28 2.61 -4.18 14.48
C CYS A 28 1.65 -3.90 13.31
N PRO A 29 0.95 -2.75 13.28
CA PRO A 29 0.11 -2.41 12.13
C PRO A 29 0.93 -2.68 10.88
N ARG A 30 0.36 -3.46 9.95
CA ARG A 30 1.04 -3.76 8.70
C ARG A 30 1.32 -2.41 8.02
N GLU A 31 2.59 -2.10 7.76
CA GLU A 31 2.99 -0.86 7.09
C GLU A 31 2.43 -0.87 5.66
N GLY A 32 1.22 -0.31 5.53
CA GLY A 32 0.38 -0.44 4.36
C GLY A 32 0.75 0.60 3.29
N THR A 33 1.10 0.14 2.09
CA THR A 33 1.45 1.05 0.99
C THR A 33 0.38 1.05 -0.09
N THR A 34 -0.07 2.25 -0.48
CA THR A 34 -0.89 2.46 -1.66
C THR A 34 -0.01 2.91 -2.81
N ILE A 35 -0.05 2.19 -3.93
CA ILE A 35 0.55 2.67 -5.17
C ILE A 35 -0.41 3.66 -5.81
N VAL A 36 0.12 4.82 -6.23
CA VAL A 36 -0.62 5.78 -7.04
C VAL A 36 0.05 5.84 -8.41
N THR A 37 -0.73 5.61 -9.46
CA THR A 37 -0.27 5.69 -10.84
C THR A 37 -1.24 6.47 -11.71
N VAL A 38 -0.73 7.08 -12.78
CA VAL A 38 -1.52 7.84 -13.74
C VAL A 38 -1.31 7.20 -15.11
N THR A 39 -2.41 6.92 -15.81
CA THR A 39 -2.35 6.35 -17.16
C THR A 39 -3.12 7.21 -18.17
N TYR A 40 -2.74 7.13 -19.44
CA TYR A 40 -3.38 7.81 -20.56
C TYR A 40 -3.20 7.02 -21.85
N GLY A 41 -4.11 7.22 -22.81
CA GLY A 41 -4.09 6.55 -24.11
C GLY A 41 -4.42 5.05 -24.00
N ASP A 42 -3.72 4.24 -24.79
CA ASP A 42 -3.88 2.79 -24.86
C ASP A 42 -2.65 2.08 -24.26
N ARG A 43 -2.62 1.98 -22.93
CA ARG A 43 -1.48 1.42 -22.15
C ARG A 43 -1.89 0.28 -21.22
N LEU A 44 -3.04 -0.36 -21.48
CA LEU A 44 -3.61 -1.37 -20.59
C LEU A 44 -2.64 -2.51 -20.27
N GLY A 45 -1.86 -2.96 -21.26
CA GLY A 45 -0.91 -4.07 -21.05
C GLY A 45 0.20 -3.73 -20.07
N TYR A 46 0.74 -2.51 -20.09
CA TYR A 46 1.74 -2.05 -19.12
C TYR A 46 1.13 -1.92 -17.73
N LEU A 47 -0.05 -1.31 -17.67
CA LEU A 47 -0.76 -1.10 -16.42
C LEU A 47 -1.19 -2.41 -15.76
N GLU A 48 -1.62 -3.41 -16.54
CA GLU A 48 -1.93 -4.75 -16.05
C GLU A 48 -0.70 -5.43 -15.43
N GLN A 49 0.46 -5.30 -16.09
CA GLN A 49 1.72 -5.83 -15.59
C GLN A 49 2.11 -5.15 -14.26
N LEU A 50 2.07 -3.81 -14.20
CA LEU A 50 2.30 -3.06 -12.96
C LEU A 50 1.38 -3.54 -11.84
N VAL A 51 0.07 -3.64 -12.09
CA VAL A 51 -0.90 -4.07 -11.07
C VAL A 51 -0.61 -5.50 -10.58
N ALA A 52 -0.33 -6.42 -11.50
CA ALA A 52 -0.03 -7.81 -11.15
C ALA A 52 1.25 -7.91 -10.31
N ASP A 53 2.31 -7.21 -10.70
CA ASP A 53 3.59 -7.22 -9.99
C ASP A 53 3.46 -6.53 -8.62
N ALA A 54 2.83 -5.36 -8.58
CA ALA A 54 2.56 -4.61 -7.35
C ALA A 54 1.78 -5.42 -6.32
N LEU A 55 0.72 -6.10 -6.74
CA LEU A 55 -0.14 -6.87 -5.84
C LEU A 55 0.45 -8.23 -5.45
N SER A 56 1.62 -8.60 -6.00
CA SER A 56 2.38 -9.76 -5.53
C SER A 56 3.08 -9.52 -4.19
N PHE A 57 3.31 -8.26 -3.82
CA PHE A 57 3.87 -7.86 -2.53
C PHE A 57 2.76 -7.85 -1.47
N THR A 58 3.03 -8.46 -0.32
CA THR A 58 2.10 -8.43 0.81
C THR A 58 2.04 -7.04 1.45
N GLU A 59 3.04 -6.20 1.18
CA GLU A 59 3.20 -4.83 1.65
C GLU A 59 2.23 -3.84 0.98
N ILE A 60 1.81 -4.11 -0.26
CA ILE A 60 0.94 -3.22 -1.04
C ILE A 60 -0.53 -3.51 -0.71
N ASP A 61 -1.27 -2.54 -0.20
CA ASP A 61 -2.71 -2.68 0.08
C ASP A 61 -3.57 -2.41 -1.16
N GLU A 62 -3.26 -1.35 -1.88
CA GLU A 62 -4.07 -0.83 -2.97
C GLU A 62 -3.19 -0.35 -4.12
N VAL A 63 -3.66 -0.55 -5.36
CA VAL A 63 -3.22 0.21 -6.53
C VAL A 63 -4.34 1.17 -6.93
N LEU A 64 -4.09 2.46 -6.72
CA LEU A 64 -4.98 3.54 -7.12
C LEU A 64 -4.53 4.08 -8.48
N ILE A 65 -5.38 3.90 -9.47
CA ILE A 65 -5.13 4.26 -10.86
C ILE A 65 -5.94 5.51 -11.19
N VAL A 66 -5.28 6.56 -11.64
CA VAL A 66 -5.94 7.72 -12.25
C VAL A 66 -5.90 7.56 -13.76
N SER A 67 -7.03 7.19 -14.34
CA SER A 67 -7.24 7.17 -15.79
C SER A 67 -7.45 8.59 -16.27
N ASN A 68 -6.40 9.20 -16.80
CA ASN A 68 -6.35 10.61 -17.17
C ASN A 68 -6.92 10.83 -18.59
N ALA A 69 -8.18 10.45 -18.80
CA ALA A 69 -8.83 10.29 -20.10
C ALA A 69 -8.14 9.22 -20.98
N ALA A 70 -7.85 8.06 -20.40
CA ALA A 70 -7.37 6.91 -21.18
C ALA A 70 -8.45 6.42 -22.15
N THR A 71 -8.01 5.91 -23.30
CA THR A 71 -8.90 5.26 -24.27
C THR A 71 -9.04 3.77 -24.01
N ALA A 72 -8.13 3.19 -23.22
CA ALA A 72 -8.19 1.81 -22.74
C ALA A 72 -9.30 1.60 -21.70
N PRO A 73 -9.86 0.38 -21.60
CA PRO A 73 -10.85 0.02 -20.58
C PRO A 73 -10.18 -0.25 -19.22
N VAL A 74 -9.68 0.81 -18.58
CA VAL A 74 -8.92 0.74 -17.31
C VAL A 74 -9.76 0.21 -16.14
N ASP A 75 -11.08 0.43 -16.19
CA ASP A 75 -12.05 -0.03 -15.20
C ASP A 75 -12.12 -1.56 -15.08
N GLU A 76 -11.82 -2.31 -16.15
CA GLU A 76 -11.72 -3.78 -16.10
C GLU A 76 -10.70 -4.28 -15.05
N LEU A 77 -9.67 -3.48 -14.73
CA LEU A 77 -8.70 -3.84 -13.70
C LEU A 77 -9.31 -3.85 -12.29
N ALA A 78 -10.26 -2.95 -12.00
CA ALA A 78 -10.96 -2.95 -10.72
C ALA A 78 -11.86 -4.20 -10.56
N GLU A 79 -12.43 -4.69 -11.66
CA GLU A 79 -13.21 -5.93 -11.68
C GLU A 79 -12.34 -7.16 -11.46
N ARG A 80 -11.12 -7.16 -12.02
CA ARG A 80 -10.17 -8.27 -11.91
C ARG A 80 -9.50 -8.38 -10.54
N TRP A 81 -9.29 -7.26 -9.84
CA TRP A 81 -8.72 -7.20 -8.49
C TRP A 81 -9.64 -6.46 -7.52
N PRO A 82 -10.82 -7.02 -7.21
CA PRO A 82 -11.83 -6.35 -6.40
C PRO A 82 -11.30 -6.06 -4.99
N GLY A 83 -11.46 -4.81 -4.56
CA GLY A 83 -11.00 -4.34 -3.24
C GLY A 83 -9.49 -4.11 -3.11
N ARG A 84 -8.72 -4.34 -4.17
CA ARG A 84 -7.26 -4.08 -4.23
C ARG A 84 -6.87 -3.09 -5.32
N VAL A 85 -7.74 -2.87 -6.31
CA VAL A 85 -7.58 -1.85 -7.35
C VAL A 85 -8.75 -0.88 -7.32
N ARG A 86 -8.42 0.41 -7.36
CA ARG A 86 -9.41 1.50 -7.46
C ARG A 86 -9.04 2.39 -8.63
N VAL A 87 -10.04 2.77 -9.43
CA VAL A 87 -9.85 3.59 -10.63
C VAL A 87 -10.61 4.91 -10.47
N ILE A 88 -9.92 6.02 -10.70
CA ILE A 88 -10.50 7.35 -10.82
C ILE A 88 -10.45 7.76 -12.29
N GLN A 89 -11.61 8.06 -12.86
CA GLN A 89 -11.74 8.49 -14.26
C GLN A 89 -11.75 10.01 -14.34
N LEU A 90 -10.81 10.58 -15.11
CA LEU A 90 -10.83 11.99 -15.49
C LEU A 90 -11.41 12.12 -16.90
N ALA A 91 -12.29 13.11 -17.09
CA ALA A 91 -12.98 13.32 -18.36
C ALA A 91 -12.07 13.86 -19.47
N GLU A 92 -10.97 14.53 -19.11
CA GLU A 92 -9.99 15.10 -20.03
C GLU A 92 -8.57 14.87 -19.51
N ASN A 93 -7.61 14.83 -20.45
CA ASN A 93 -6.20 14.75 -20.07
C ASN A 93 -5.73 16.11 -19.54
N SER A 94 -5.52 16.15 -18.23
CA SER A 94 -5.14 17.36 -17.47
C SER A 94 -3.63 17.43 -17.17
N GLY A 95 -2.83 16.57 -17.81
CA GLY A 95 -1.42 16.37 -17.51
C GLY A 95 -1.17 15.49 -16.27
N SER A 96 0.03 14.90 -16.21
CA SER A 96 0.41 13.94 -15.16
C SER A 96 0.41 14.56 -13.76
N ALA A 97 0.85 15.82 -13.62
CA ALA A 97 0.89 16.49 -12.33
C ALA A 97 -0.50 16.58 -11.66
N ASN A 98 -1.54 16.93 -12.44
CA ASN A 98 -2.89 16.95 -11.92
C ASN A 98 -3.42 15.54 -11.65
N GLY A 99 -3.13 14.58 -12.54
CA GLY A 99 -3.48 13.17 -12.33
C GLY A 99 -2.92 12.62 -11.00
N TYR A 100 -1.64 12.85 -10.73
CA TYR A 100 -1.02 12.42 -9.48
C TYR A 100 -1.57 13.19 -8.28
N ALA A 101 -1.84 14.49 -8.40
CA ALA A 101 -2.45 15.26 -7.32
C ALA A 101 -3.82 14.67 -6.90
N VAL A 102 -4.67 14.36 -7.88
CA VAL A 102 -5.97 13.70 -7.64
C VAL A 102 -5.78 12.33 -6.98
N GLY A 103 -4.84 11.53 -7.47
CA GLY A 103 -4.55 10.21 -6.91
C GLY A 103 -4.04 10.27 -5.47
N ILE A 104 -3.09 11.17 -5.19
CA ILE A 104 -2.54 11.36 -3.84
C ILE A 104 -3.63 11.84 -2.88
N GLU A 105 -4.44 12.82 -3.26
CA GLU A 105 -5.55 13.29 -2.44
C GLU A 105 -6.53 12.15 -2.11
N ALA A 106 -6.89 11.33 -3.11
CA ALA A 106 -7.81 10.22 -2.93
C ALA A 106 -7.23 9.03 -2.14
N ALA A 107 -5.91 8.82 -2.19
CA ALA A 107 -5.22 7.84 -1.35
C ALA A 107 -5.19 8.32 0.11
N LEU A 108 -4.82 9.58 0.36
CA LEU A 108 -4.82 10.18 1.68
C LEU A 108 -6.23 10.20 2.31
N ALA A 109 -7.25 10.56 1.52
CA ALA A 109 -8.64 10.54 1.96
C ALA A 109 -9.15 9.13 2.32
N ASN A 110 -8.52 8.09 1.77
CA ASN A 110 -8.80 6.69 2.08
C ASN A 110 -7.92 6.12 3.22
N GLY A 111 -7.11 6.97 3.87
CA GLY A 111 -6.29 6.59 5.01
C GLY A 111 -4.99 5.89 4.64
N ALA A 112 -4.45 6.10 3.44
CA ALA A 112 -3.13 5.58 3.07
C ALA A 112 -2.06 6.06 4.05
N GLU A 113 -1.31 5.12 4.64
CA GLU A 113 -0.17 5.40 5.51
C GLU A 113 1.05 5.81 4.68
N TYR A 114 1.37 5.00 3.67
CA TYR A 114 2.40 5.29 2.68
C TYR A 114 1.81 5.35 1.27
N ILE A 115 2.32 6.30 0.48
CA ILE A 115 2.02 6.42 -0.94
C ILE A 115 3.30 6.20 -1.73
N TRP A 116 3.27 5.22 -2.63
CA TRP A 116 4.34 5.00 -3.60
C TRP A 116 3.89 5.41 -4.99
N MET A 117 4.41 6.54 -5.47
CA MET A 117 4.13 7.01 -6.82
C MET A 117 4.92 6.17 -7.83
N MET A 118 4.24 5.66 -8.86
CA MET A 118 4.86 4.83 -9.87
C MET A 118 4.25 5.11 -11.25
N ASP A 119 5.09 5.16 -12.29
CA ASP A 119 4.64 5.24 -13.68
C ASP A 119 3.97 3.92 -14.09
N ASP A 120 3.01 3.98 -15.01
CA ASP A 120 2.18 2.86 -15.46
C ASP A 120 2.91 1.81 -16.31
N ASP A 121 4.17 2.06 -16.69
CA ASP A 121 5.08 1.12 -17.36
C ASP A 121 6.28 0.67 -16.51
N ASN A 122 6.27 0.96 -15.22
CA ASN A 122 7.28 0.47 -14.30
C ASN A 122 6.86 -0.84 -13.63
N THR A 123 7.84 -1.71 -13.38
CA THR A 123 7.67 -2.92 -12.57
C THR A 123 8.56 -2.83 -11.33
N PRO A 124 8.02 -2.90 -10.11
CA PRO A 124 8.82 -2.94 -8.88
C PRO A 124 9.68 -4.21 -8.84
N THR A 125 10.96 -4.07 -8.47
CA THR A 125 11.83 -5.25 -8.28
C THR A 125 11.43 -6.01 -7.00
N PRO A 126 11.70 -7.34 -6.89
CA PRO A 126 11.22 -8.16 -5.78
C PRO A 126 11.61 -7.72 -4.36
N ALA A 127 12.60 -6.83 -4.20
CA ALA A 127 13.03 -6.32 -2.90
C ALA A 127 12.73 -4.81 -2.71
N ALA A 128 12.11 -4.16 -3.70
CA ALA A 128 11.98 -2.70 -3.71
C ALA A 128 11.19 -2.17 -2.50
N VAL A 129 10.02 -2.74 -2.23
CA VAL A 129 9.15 -2.28 -1.13
C VAL A 129 9.81 -2.49 0.23
N GLU A 130 10.38 -3.67 0.46
CA GLU A 130 11.09 -4.01 1.70
C GLU A 130 12.25 -3.01 1.97
N LEU A 131 13.06 -2.72 0.95
CA LEU A 131 14.17 -1.78 1.07
C LEU A 131 13.70 -0.35 1.32
N LEU A 132 12.63 0.09 0.67
CA LEU A 132 12.04 1.41 0.88
C LEU A 132 11.51 1.55 2.32
N HIS A 133 10.75 0.58 2.82
CA HIS A 133 10.26 0.58 4.20
C HIS A 133 11.39 0.58 5.23
N ALA A 134 12.40 -0.29 5.02
CA ALA A 134 13.55 -0.38 5.91
C ALA A 134 14.33 0.94 5.98
N GLU A 135 14.56 1.58 4.83
CA GLU A 135 15.29 2.84 4.78
C GLU A 135 14.46 4.02 5.31
N LEU A 136 13.15 4.05 5.05
CA LEU A 136 12.25 5.05 5.61
C LEU A 136 12.31 5.01 7.12
N LYS A 137 12.07 3.84 7.73
CA LYS A 137 12.13 3.64 9.18
C LYS A 137 13.47 4.04 9.78
N ARG A 138 14.57 3.75 9.08
CA ARG A 138 15.92 4.16 9.51
C ARG A 138 16.05 5.69 9.54
N LEU A 139 15.59 6.38 8.49
CA LEU A 139 15.66 7.84 8.38
C LEU A 139 14.69 8.54 9.34
N GLU A 140 13.51 7.97 9.58
CA GLU A 140 12.55 8.47 10.57
C GLU A 140 13.15 8.52 11.98
N GLY A 141 13.93 7.50 12.36
CA GLY A 141 14.65 7.49 13.64
C GLY A 141 15.71 8.58 13.78
N VAL A 142 16.17 9.16 12.67
CA VAL A 142 17.22 10.19 12.64
C VAL A 142 16.63 11.60 12.48
N HIS A 143 15.66 11.77 11.58
CA HIS A 143 15.14 13.06 11.15
C HIS A 143 13.70 13.34 11.60
N GLY A 144 12.98 12.32 12.08
CA GLY A 144 11.56 12.37 12.36
C GLY A 144 10.70 12.12 11.11
N SER A 145 9.55 11.48 11.29
CA SER A 145 8.66 11.03 10.20
C SER A 145 8.12 12.14 9.29
N ALA A 146 7.97 13.36 9.81
CA ALA A 146 7.48 14.49 9.02
C ALA A 146 8.52 15.11 8.06
N GLN A 147 9.76 14.61 8.05
CA GLN A 147 10.88 15.22 7.32
C GLN A 147 11.57 14.25 6.35
N VAL A 148 10.99 13.09 6.10
CA VAL A 148 11.64 12.04 5.30
C VAL A 148 10.71 11.50 4.22
N ALA A 149 11.32 11.17 3.09
CA ALA A 149 10.74 10.38 2.02
C ALA A 149 11.89 9.57 1.39
N VAL A 150 11.57 8.42 0.83
CA VAL A 150 12.51 7.55 0.13
C VAL A 150 12.07 7.36 -1.32
N LEU A 151 13.02 7.10 -2.22
CA LEU A 151 12.81 6.90 -3.65
C LEU A 151 13.66 5.70 -4.12
N ALA A 152 13.13 4.92 -5.06
CA ALA A 152 13.83 3.84 -5.75
C ALA A 152 13.88 4.12 -7.27
#